data_AF-X6LKI9-F1
#
_entry.id   AF-X6LKI9-F1
#
_cell.length_a   1.000
_cell.length_b   1.000
_cell.length_c   1.000
_cell.angle_alpha   90.00
_cell.angle_beta   90.00
_cell.angle_gamma   90.00
#
_symmetry.space_group_name_H-M   'P 1'
#
loop_
_entity.id
_entity.type
_entity.pdbx_description
1 polymer ?
#
loop_
_entity_poly.entity_id
_entity_poly.type
_entity_poly.pdbx_seq_one_letter_code
_entity_poly.pdbx_strand_id
1 'polypeptide(L)'
;MSTQVSSFQSLPELPKPFDGSPCILFKEELLLCGGYEINDCYSYHTLKKQYKYICSYPNDVQFNGHCVVQLNNPQTNPNEIHLLSFGGQHKNIMKQIFSMKYKSVLKKNGMTWKKDG
;
A
#
# COMPACT_ATOMS: atom_id res chain seq x y z
N MET A 1 8.61 -30.09 30.00
CA MET A 1 9.18 -29.29 28.89
C MET A 1 8.29 -28.08 28.69
N SER A 2 8.80 -26.87 28.90
CA SER A 2 8.02 -25.64 28.71
C SER A 2 8.00 -25.30 27.22
N THR A 3 6.83 -25.34 26.59
CA THR A 3 6.64 -24.83 25.23
C THR A 3 6.69 -23.31 25.28
N GLN A 4 7.76 -22.71 24.78
CA GLN A 4 7.85 -21.27 24.61
C GLN A 4 6.83 -20.83 23.57
N VAL A 5 5.68 -20.34 24.02
CA VAL A 5 4.67 -19.71 23.16
C VAL A 5 5.19 -18.32 22.83
N SER A 6 5.61 -18.08 21.59
CA SER A 6 5.88 -16.73 21.14
C SER A 6 4.56 -16.01 20.90
N SER A 7 4.36 -14.85 21.53
CA SER A 7 3.18 -14.00 21.28
C SER A 7 3.15 -13.41 19.87
N PHE A 8 4.25 -13.57 19.12
CA PHE A 8 4.40 -13.11 17.75
C PHE A 8 4.61 -14.30 16.81
N GLN A 9 3.98 -14.22 15.64
CA GLN A 9 4.21 -15.13 14.53
C GLN A 9 4.86 -14.36 13.39
N SER A 10 6.00 -14.85 12.91
CA SER A 10 6.62 -14.31 11.69
C SER A 10 5.72 -14.55 10.48
N LEU A 11 5.58 -13.52 9.65
CA LEU A 11 4.91 -13.60 8.36
C LEU A 11 5.92 -14.06 7.27
N PRO A 12 5.44 -14.46 6.09
CA PRO A 12 6.32 -14.68 4.94
C PRO A 12 7.17 -13.46 4.64
N GLU A 13 8.34 -13.70 4.05
CA GLU A 13 9.25 -12.61 3.66
C GLU A 13 8.57 -11.64 2.67
N LEU A 14 8.91 -10.36 2.83
CA LEU A 14 8.42 -9.32 1.93
C LEU A 14 9.01 -9.53 0.52
N PRO A 15 8.25 -9.26 -0.55
CA PRO A 15 8.76 -9.33 -1.92
C PRO A 15 9.92 -8.37 -2.20
N LYS A 16 9.99 -7.27 -1.44
CA LYS A 16 11.04 -6.24 -1.47
C LYS A 16 11.31 -5.75 -0.04
N PRO A 17 12.52 -5.25 0.27
CA PRO A 17 12.85 -4.71 1.57
C PRO A 17 12.22 -3.33 1.77
N PHE A 18 10.93 -3.29 2.11
CA PHE A 18 10.20 -2.05 2.35
C PHE A 18 10.73 -1.36 3.62
N ASP A 19 11.15 -0.11 3.46
CA ASP A 19 11.42 0.80 4.58
C ASP A 19 10.43 1.97 4.55
N GLY A 20 9.85 2.27 5.72
CA GLY A 20 8.88 3.36 5.88
C GLY A 20 7.61 3.25 5.02
N SER A 21 7.22 2.06 4.56
CA SER A 21 6.01 1.85 3.74
C SER A 21 4.74 2.18 4.53
N PRO A 22 3.91 3.12 4.06
CA PRO A 22 2.54 3.25 4.55
C PRO A 22 1.75 1.97 4.28
N CYS A 23 0.96 1.57 5.27
CA CYS A 23 0.16 0.35 5.22
C CYS A 23 -1.31 0.66 5.56
N ILE A 24 -2.25 0.13 4.77
CA ILE A 24 -3.68 0.32 4.99
C ILE A 24 -4.39 -1.02 5.01
N LEU A 25 -5.18 -1.28 6.05
CA LEU A 25 -6.03 -2.47 6.10
C LEU A 25 -7.30 -2.26 5.28
N PHE A 26 -7.56 -3.15 4.33
CA PHE A 26 -8.79 -3.21 3.57
C PHE A 26 -9.31 -4.65 3.54
N LYS A 27 -10.32 -4.93 4.38
CA LYS A 27 -10.86 -6.28 4.60
C LYS A 27 -9.75 -7.25 5.05
N GLU A 28 -9.55 -8.36 4.34
CA GLU A 28 -8.49 -9.35 4.61
C GLU A 28 -7.16 -9.04 3.90
N GLU A 29 -6.99 -7.83 3.36
CA GLU A 29 -5.79 -7.40 2.66
C GLU A 29 -5.13 -6.20 3.38
N LEU A 30 -3.82 -6.28 3.60
CA LEU A 30 -2.99 -5.13 3.97
C LEU A 30 -2.37 -4.55 2.69
N LEU A 31 -2.63 -3.30 2.37
CA LEU A 31 -2.08 -2.61 1.21
C LEU A 31 -0.79 -1.90 1.62
N LEU A 32 0.33 -2.31 1.07
CA LEU A 32 1.64 -1.68 1.21
C LEU A 32 1.84 -0.75 0.01
N CYS A 33 2.03 0.54 0.26
CA CYS A 33 2.10 1.55 -0.80
C CYS A 33 3.50 2.16 -0.87
N GLY A 34 4.40 1.59 -1.67
CA GLY A 34 5.75 2.13 -1.83
C GLY A 34 6.58 2.13 -0.54
N GLY A 35 7.60 2.97 -0.47
CA GLY A 35 8.52 3.10 0.65
C GLY A 35 9.70 3.99 0.30
N TYR A 36 10.71 4.06 1.18
CA TYR A 36 11.98 4.70 0.86
C TYR A 36 12.59 4.03 -0.37
N GLU A 37 12.77 4.79 -1.46
CA GLU A 37 13.29 4.33 -2.75
C GLU A 37 12.53 3.14 -3.40
N ILE A 38 11.32 2.83 -2.94
CA ILE A 38 10.48 1.75 -3.47
C ILE A 38 9.15 2.34 -3.95
N ASN A 39 8.86 2.17 -5.23
CA ASN A 39 7.62 2.66 -5.84
C ASN A 39 6.54 1.59 -5.96
N ASP A 40 6.89 0.31 -5.84
CA ASP A 40 5.94 -0.80 -5.95
C ASP A 40 4.94 -0.80 -4.79
N CYS A 41 3.70 -1.19 -5.09
CA CYS A 41 2.65 -1.43 -4.13
C CYS A 41 2.23 -2.91 -4.16
N TYR A 42 1.98 -3.48 -2.98
CA TYR A 42 1.57 -4.88 -2.82
C TYR A 42 0.34 -4.98 -1.91
N SER A 43 -0.50 -5.99 -2.15
CA SER A 43 -1.48 -6.44 -1.15
C SER A 43 -0.92 -7.68 -0.46
N TYR A 44 -1.01 -7.71 0.87
CA TYR A 44 -0.77 -8.90 1.67
C TYR A 44 -2.08 -9.46 2.16
N HIS A 45 -2.44 -10.66 1.73
CA HIS A 45 -3.64 -11.32 2.20
C HIS A 45 -3.38 -12.01 3.54
N THR A 46 -4.05 -11.56 4.59
CA THR A 46 -3.81 -12.01 5.98
C THR A 46 -4.12 -13.49 6.20
N LEU A 47 -5.19 -14.01 5.58
CA LEU A 47 -5.57 -15.42 5.68
C LEU A 47 -4.70 -16.35 4.81
N LYS A 48 -4.44 -15.94 3.57
CA LYS A 48 -3.64 -16.75 2.63
C LYS A 48 -2.14 -16.64 2.86
N LYS A 49 -1.71 -15.64 3.63
CA LYS A 49 -0.30 -15.31 3.88
C LYS A 49 0.48 -15.18 2.58
N GLN A 50 -0.03 -14.36 1.66
CA GLN A 50 0.57 -14.18 0.35
C GLN A 50 0.56 -12.71 -0.05
N TYR A 51 1.68 -12.27 -0.61
CA TYR A 51 1.81 -10.97 -1.23
C TYR A 51 1.41 -11.04 -2.71
N LYS A 52 0.79 -9.97 -3.20
CA LYS A 52 0.45 -9.81 -4.61
C LYS A 52 0.76 -8.38 -5.04
N TYR A 53 1.49 -8.25 -6.14
CA TYR A 53 1.73 -6.96 -6.77
C TYR A 53 0.40 -6.30 -7.19
N ILE A 54 0.27 -5.01 -6.91
CA ILE A 54 -0.91 -4.19 -7.26
C ILE A 54 -0.57 -3.30 -8.46
N CYS A 55 0.37 -2.38 -8.24
CA CYS A 55 0.77 -1.32 -9.15
C CYS A 55 2.07 -0.68 -8.62
N SER A 56 2.57 0.36 -9.28
CA SER A 56 3.67 1.17 -8.78
C SER A 56 3.34 2.65 -8.91
N TYR A 57 3.92 3.49 -8.05
CA TYR A 57 4.01 4.92 -8.31
C TYR A 57 4.85 5.19 -9.57
N PRO A 58 4.68 6.35 -10.24
CA PRO A 58 5.50 6.72 -11.39
C PRO A 58 7.01 6.71 -11.08
N ASN A 59 7.83 6.29 -12.05
CA ASN A 59 9.26 6.08 -11.86
C ASN A 59 10.07 7.35 -11.57
N ASP A 60 9.51 8.52 -11.90
CA ASP A 60 10.10 9.84 -11.67
C ASP A 60 9.82 10.38 -10.25
N VAL A 61 9.12 9.60 -9.42
CA VAL A 61 8.81 9.98 -8.04
C VAL A 61 9.72 9.21 -7.08
N GLN A 62 10.30 9.95 -6.14
CA GLN A 62 11.04 9.40 -5.01
C GLN A 62 10.41 9.89 -3.72
N PHE A 63 10.20 8.96 -2.81
CA PHE A 63 9.64 9.21 -1.49
C PHE A 63 10.71 8.98 -0.42
N ASN A 64 10.83 9.93 0.50
CA ASN A 64 11.52 9.74 1.77
C ASN A 64 10.46 9.75 2.88
N GLY A 65 9.75 8.62 2.99
CA GLY A 65 8.44 8.53 3.66
C GLY A 65 7.32 9.14 2.83
N HIS A 66 6.06 8.93 3.21
CA HIS A 66 4.88 9.68 2.73
C HIS A 66 3.66 9.23 3.54
N CYS A 67 2.52 9.90 3.36
CA CYS A 67 1.27 9.50 4.00
C CYS A 67 0.30 8.97 2.95
N VAL A 68 -0.38 7.86 3.28
CA VAL A 68 -1.51 7.35 2.51
C VAL A 68 -2.71 7.29 3.44
N VAL A 69 -3.81 7.91 3.01
CA VAL A 69 -5.07 7.96 3.78
C VAL A 69 -6.21 7.42 2.95
N GLN A 70 -7.20 6.84 3.63
CA GLN A 70 -8.46 6.45 3.02
C GLN A 70 -9.39 7.65 2.90
N LEU A 71 -9.93 7.86 1.70
CA LEU A 71 -10.99 8.82 1.45
C LEU A 71 -12.35 8.13 1.66
N ASN A 72 -13.02 8.48 2.76
CA ASN A 72 -14.34 7.95 3.07
C ASN A 72 -15.43 8.72 2.32
N ASN A 73 -16.06 8.09 1.33
CA ASN A 73 -17.25 8.59 0.67
C ASN A 73 -18.42 7.60 0.87
N PRO A 74 -19.59 8.03 1.39
CA PRO A 74 -20.76 7.18 1.62
C PRO A 74 -21.25 6.41 0.37
N GLN A 75 -20.98 6.93 -0.83
CA GLN A 75 -21.38 6.31 -2.10
C GLN A 75 -20.34 5.32 -2.63
N THR A 76 -19.22 5.11 -1.93
CA THR A 76 -18.16 4.19 -2.39
C THR A 76 -18.67 2.76 -2.35
N ASN A 77 -18.38 1.99 -3.41
CA ASN A 77 -18.69 0.57 -3.44
C ASN A 77 -17.98 -0.14 -2.26
N PRO A 78 -18.66 -1.00 -1.48
CA PRO A 78 -18.04 -1.68 -0.34
C PRO A 78 -16.91 -2.65 -0.73
N ASN A 79 -16.71 -2.92 -2.02
CA ASN A 79 -15.60 -3.71 -2.54
C ASN A 79 -14.43 -2.86 -3.07
N GLU A 80 -14.50 -1.55 -2.88
CA GLU A 80 -13.50 -0.59 -3.33
C GLU A 80 -13.04 0.27 -2.16
N ILE A 81 -11.81 0.74 -2.24
CA ILE A 81 -11.25 1.74 -1.32
C ILE A 81 -10.61 2.83 -2.16
N HIS A 82 -10.86 4.07 -1.79
CA HIS A 82 -10.28 5.24 -2.43
C HIS A 82 -9.17 5.76 -1.52
N LEU A 83 -7.96 5.88 -2.08
CA LEU A 83 -6.77 6.26 -1.35
C LEU A 83 -6.22 7.57 -1.90
N LEU A 84 -5.71 8.40 -0.99
CA LEU A 84 -4.95 9.60 -1.30
C LEU A 84 -3.55 9.45 -0.72
N SER A 85 -2.53 9.63 -1.55
CA SER A 85 -1.12 9.56 -1.20
C SER A 85 -0.48 10.91 -1.41
N PHE A 86 0.20 11.44 -0.40
CA PHE A 86 0.82 12.77 -0.47
C PHE A 86 2.04 12.90 0.45
N GLY A 87 2.88 13.89 0.13
CA GLY A 87 4.13 14.16 0.85
C GLY A 87 5.27 13.24 0.41
N GLY A 88 6.37 13.28 1.17
CA GLY A 88 7.54 12.43 0.92
C GLY A 88 8.59 12.97 -0.03
N GLN A 89 8.25 13.98 -0.85
CA GLN A 89 9.21 14.59 -1.74
C GLN A 89 10.16 15.54 -0.98
N HIS A 90 11.42 15.64 -1.41
CA HIS A 90 12.41 16.56 -0.84
C HIS A 90 11.99 18.03 -0.93
N LYS A 91 12.69 18.91 -0.18
CA LYS A 91 12.37 20.35 -0.04
C LYS A 91 12.22 21.09 -1.38
N ASN A 92 13.06 20.76 -2.36
CA ASN A 92 13.11 21.44 -3.66
C ASN A 92 12.39 20.68 -4.77
N ILE A 93 11.64 19.62 -4.43
CA ILE A 93 10.85 18.86 -5.39
C ILE A 93 9.40 19.32 -5.26
N MET A 94 8.76 19.56 -6.41
CA MET A 94 7.32 19.86 -6.49
C MET A 94 6.53 18.79 -5.73
N LYS A 95 5.64 19.24 -4.84
CA LYS A 95 4.78 18.31 -4.08
C LYS A 95 3.77 17.70 -5.01
N GLN A 96 3.59 16.40 -4.90
CA GLN A 96 2.68 15.63 -5.74
C GLN A 96 1.69 14.90 -4.83
N ILE A 97 0.47 14.81 -5.33
CA ILE A 97 -0.62 14.07 -4.71
C ILE A 97 -1.05 13.00 -5.70
N PHE A 98 -1.32 11.81 -5.19
CA PHE A 98 -1.79 10.69 -6.00
C PHE A 98 -3.08 10.14 -5.44
N SER A 99 -4.03 9.85 -6.32
CA SER A 99 -5.26 9.14 -5.99
C SER A 99 -5.25 7.74 -6.59
N MET A 100 -5.73 6.76 -5.81
CA MET A 100 -5.95 5.39 -6.30
C MET A 100 -7.33 4.93 -5.90
N LYS A 101 -8.03 4.35 -6.86
CA LYS A 101 -9.19 3.52 -6.62
C LYS A 101 -8.74 2.06 -6.62
N TYR A 102 -8.70 1.45 -5.44
CA TYR A 102 -8.35 0.05 -5.29
C TYR A 102 -9.59 -0.83 -5.19
N LYS A 103 -9.59 -1.94 -5.93
CA LYS A 103 -10.59 -3.01 -5.84
C LYS A 103 -9.84 -4.31 -5.60
N SER A 104 -10.26 -5.08 -4.61
CA SER A 104 -9.55 -6.28 -4.18
C SER A 104 -9.17 -7.20 -5.35
N VAL A 105 -7.87 -7.48 -5.48
CA VAL A 105 -7.27 -8.29 -6.55
C VAL A 105 -7.66 -9.77 -6.49
N LEU A 106 -8.40 -10.17 -5.46
CA LEU A 106 -8.96 -11.52 -5.28
C LEU A 106 -10.16 -11.77 -6.21
N LYS A 107 -10.75 -10.72 -6.76
CA LYS A 107 -11.74 -10.75 -7.86
C LYS A 107 -11.17 -9.93 -9.03
N LYS A 108 -10.32 -10.56 -9.88
CA LYS A 108 -9.61 -9.99 -11.06
C LYS A 108 -9.98 -8.54 -11.43
N ASN A 109 -9.02 -7.61 -11.31
CA ASN A 109 -8.87 -6.37 -12.10
C ASN A 109 -7.53 -5.67 -11.80
N GLY A 110 -7.00 -4.91 -12.76
CA GLY A 110 -5.77 -4.10 -12.63
C GLY A 110 -6.03 -2.70 -12.08
N MET A 111 -5.02 -2.07 -11.48
CA MET A 111 -5.10 -0.77 -10.81
C MET A 111 -3.87 0.09 -11.10
N THR A 112 -4.03 1.40 -11.02
CA THR A 112 -2.97 2.40 -11.28
C THR A 112 -3.20 3.64 -10.42
N TRP A 113 -2.12 4.24 -9.92
CA TRP A 113 -2.16 5.58 -9.33
C TRP A 113 -2.42 6.63 -10.40
N LYS A 114 -3.24 7.64 -10.07
CA LYS A 114 -3.43 8.85 -10.87
C LYS A 114 -2.76 10.01 -10.15
N LYS A 115 -1.95 10.78 -10.87
CA LYS A 115 -1.36 12.01 -10.35
C LYS A 115 -2.43 13.10 -10.40
N ASP A 116 -2.70 13.69 -9.24
CA ASP A 116 -3.60 14.84 -9.13
C ASP A 116 -2.76 16.12 -9.33
N GLY A 117 -3.28 17.05 -10.14
CA GLY A 117 -2.60 18.27 -10.60
C GLY A 117 -2.54 19.37 -9.55
#